data_AF-A0A6G0EIZ9-F1
#
_entry.id   AF-A0A6G0EIZ9-F1
#
_cell.length_a   1.000
_cell.length_b   1.000
_cell.length_c   1.000
_cell.angle_alpha   90.00
_cell.angle_beta   90.00
_cell.angle_gamma   90.00
#
_symmetry.space_group_name_H-M   'P 1'
#
loop_
_entity.id
_entity.type
_entity.pdbx_description
1 polymer ?
#
loop_
_entity_poly.entity_id
_entity_poly.type
_entity_poly.pdbx_seq_one_letter_code
_entity_poly.pdbx_strand_id
1 'polypeptide(L)' 'MPADDYLTPTFVLFVGGFVAAIFFAGAILAYVVSGGVEIVTGLALALAGIGGVFLVVGVVGAGVMRYLKKA' A
#
# COMPACT_ATOMS: atom_id res chain seq x y z
N MET A 1 21.28 -8.20 16.65
CA MET A 1 20.11 -7.34 16.89
C MET A 1 18.91 -8.08 16.31
N PRO A 2 17.87 -8.39 17.10
CA PRO A 2 16.72 -9.12 16.60
C PRO A 2 15.90 -8.20 15.66
N ALA A 3 15.30 -8.77 14.60
CA ALA A 3 14.75 -8.01 13.46
C ALA A 3 13.49 -7.19 13.77
N ASP A 4 12.83 -7.56 14.86
CA ASP A 4 11.68 -6.92 15.50
C ASP A 4 11.97 -5.55 16.10
N ASP A 5 13.23 -5.23 16.42
CA ASP A 5 13.61 -3.89 16.92
C ASP A 5 13.28 -2.75 15.94
N TYR A 6 13.16 -3.05 14.64
CA TYR A 6 12.81 -2.08 13.60
C TYR A 6 11.31 -1.99 13.31
N LEU A 7 10.49 -2.92 13.81
CA LEU A 7 9.05 -3.00 13.55
C LEU A 7 8.25 -2.05 14.45
N THR A 8 8.35 -0.75 14.15
CA THR A 8 7.53 0.28 14.82
C THR A 8 6.21 0.52 14.08
N PRO A 9 5.14 0.97 14.78
CA PRO A 9 3.88 1.37 14.13
C PRO A 9 4.07 2.42 13.03
N THR A 10 4.95 3.39 13.27
CA THR A 10 5.28 4.43 12.29
C THR A 10 5.96 3.84 11.06
N PHE A 11 6.91 2.91 11.25
CA PHE A 11 7.59 2.25 10.14
C PHE A 11 6.61 1.43 9.28
N VAL A 12 5.70 0.67 9.91
CA VAL A 12 4.71 -0.13 9.16
C VAL A 12 3.70 0.74 8.41
N LEU A 13 3.25 1.86 9.00
CA LEU A 13 2.44 2.85 8.27
C LEU A 13 3.19 3.42 7.08
N PHE A 14 4.46 3.79 7.28
CA PHE A 14 5.28 4.35 6.23
C PHE A 14 5.46 3.37 5.07
N VAL A 15 5.86 2.13 5.36
CA VAL A 15 6.06 1.10 4.32
C VAL A 15 4.76 0.81 3.58
N GLY A 16 3.66 0.59 4.30
CA GLY A 16 2.36 0.32 3.66
C GLY A 16 1.88 1.49 2.80
N GLY A 17 2.00 2.72 3.30
CA GLY A 17 1.64 3.93 2.57
C GLY A 17 2.54 4.20 1.36
N PHE A 18 3.85 3.99 1.49
CA PHE A 18 4.81 4.17 0.41
C PHE A 18 4.58 3.17 -0.73
N VAL A 19 4.42 1.89 -0.39
CA VAL A 19 4.11 0.85 -1.39
C VAL A 19 2.79 1.17 -2.07
N ALA A 20 1.74 1.52 -1.31
CA ALA A 20 0.46 1.92 -1.88
C ALA A 20 0.59 3.11 -2.84
N ALA A 21 1.36 4.14 -2.47
CA ALA A 21 1.58 5.31 -3.30
C ALA A 21 2.27 4.98 -4.63
N ILE A 22 3.26 4.07 -4.64
CA ILE A 22 3.90 3.61 -5.88
C ILE A 22 2.89 2.91 -6.78
N PHE A 23 2.08 2.01 -6.23
CA PHE A 23 1.07 1.29 -7.00
C PHE A 23 -0.02 2.23 -7.54
N PHE A 24 -0.46 3.21 -6.76
CA PHE A 24 -1.41 4.22 -7.24
C PHE A 24 -0.81 5.12 -8.31
N ALA A 25 0.44 5.54 -8.18
CA ALA A 25 1.12 6.30 -9.22
C ALA A 25 1.22 5.49 -10.51
N GLY A 26 1.60 4.21 -10.43
CA GLY A 26 1.61 3.30 -11.56
C GLY A 26 0.23 3.09 -12.18
N ALA A 27 -0.81 2.95 -11.36
CA ALA A 27 -2.19 2.84 -11.81
C ALA A 27 -2.65 4.09 -12.57
N ILE A 28 -2.34 5.28 -12.07
CA ILE A 28 -2.67 6.55 -12.72
C ILE A 28 -1.97 6.64 -14.08
N LEU A 29 -0.67 6.34 -14.14
CA LEU A 29 0.08 6.35 -15.39
C LEU A 29 -0.47 5.34 -16.40
N ALA A 30 -0.76 4.11 -15.96
CA ALA A 30 -1.36 3.08 -16.81
C ALA A 30 -2.73 3.51 -17.34
N TYR A 31 -3.57 4.14 -16.50
CA TYR A 31 -4.87 4.63 -16.90
C TYR A 31 -4.77 5.77 -17.93
N VAL A 32 -3.87 6.74 -17.71
CA VAL A 32 -3.65 7.86 -18.63
C VAL A 32 -3.13 7.36 -19.99
N VAL A 33 -2.21 6.39 -19.98
CA VAL A 33 -1.61 5.83 -21.20
C VAL A 33 -2.53 4.82 -21.90
N SER A 34 -3.57 4.30 -21.22
CA SER A 34 -4.43 3.25 -21.79
C SER A 34 -5.12 3.66 -23.09
N GLY A 35 -5.43 4.94 -23.26
CA GLY A 35 -6.10 5.45 -24.47
C GLY A 35 -7.44 4.77 -24.77
N GLY A 36 -8.09 4.17 -23.77
CA GLY A 36 -9.32 3.40 -23.92
C GLY A 36 -9.14 1.91 -24.21
N VAL A 37 -7.90 1.40 -24.24
CA VAL A 37 -7.66 -0.05 -24.35
C VAL A 37 -8.05 -0.75 -23.04
N GLU A 38 -9.03 -1.65 -23.12
CA GLU A 38 -9.60 -2.33 -21.95
C GLU A 38 -8.56 -3.08 -21.12
N ILE A 39 -7.61 -3.77 -21.76
CA ILE A 39 -6.62 -4.56 -21.03
C ILE A 39 -5.68 -3.70 -20.18
N VAL A 40 -5.33 -2.51 -20.67
CA VAL A 40 -4.46 -1.57 -19.95
C VAL A 40 -5.24 -0.87 -18.83
N THR A 41 -6.53 -0.61 -19.06
CA THR A 41 -7.44 -0.08 -18.03
C THR A 41 -7.64 -1.11 -16.90
N GLY A 42 -7.81 -2.39 -17.25
CA GLY A 42 -7.87 -3.48 -16.27
C GLY A 42 -6.58 -3.61 -15.45
N LEU A 43 -5.42 -3.45 -16.09
CA LEU A 43 -4.14 -3.38 -15.39
C LEU A 43 -4.07 -2.21 -14.40
N ALA A 44 -4.53 -1.02 -14.80
CA ALA A 44 -4.57 0.14 -13.90
C ALA A 44 -5.45 -0.13 -12.67
N LEU A 45 -6.62 -0.75 -12.85
CA LEU A 45 -7.48 -1.15 -11.73
C LEU A 45 -6.84 -2.20 -10.84
N ALA A 46 -6.13 -3.17 -11.41
CA ALA A 46 -5.41 -4.18 -10.65
C ALA A 46 -4.29 -3.55 -9.79
N LEU A 47 -3.51 -2.63 -10.37
CA LEU A 47 -2.49 -1.88 -9.64
C LEU A 47 -3.09 -1.04 -8.51
N ALA A 48 -4.20 -0.35 -8.76
CA ALA A 48 -4.91 0.39 -7.74
C ALA A 48 -5.44 -0.53 -6.62
N GLY A 49 -5.99 -1.69 -6.97
CA GLY A 49 -6.44 -2.69 -6.01
C GLY A 49 -5.30 -3.18 -5.11
N ILE A 50 -4.15 -3.51 -5.70
CA ILE A 50 -2.95 -3.93 -4.95
C ILE A 50 -2.48 -2.81 -4.02
N GLY A 51 -2.38 -1.58 -4.52
CA GLY A 51 -2.02 -0.42 -3.70
C GLY A 51 -2.98 -0.21 -2.52
N GLY A 52 -4.28 -0.36 -2.77
CA GLY A 52 -5.32 -0.32 -1.74
C GLY A 52 -5.13 -1.39 -0.66
N VAL A 53 -4.81 -2.63 -1.05
CA VAL A 53 -4.54 -3.71 -0.10
C VAL A 53 -3.33 -3.38 0.78
N PHE A 54 -2.23 -2.90 0.21
CA PHE A 54 -1.04 -2.50 0.99
C PHE A 54 -1.34 -1.36 1.95
N LEU A 55 -2.14 -0.38 1.55
CA LEU A 55 -2.57 0.71 2.42
C LEU A 55 -3.38 0.18 3.60
N VAL A 56 -4.37 -0.67 3.34
CA VAL A 56 -5.23 -1.26 4.38
C VAL A 56 -4.39 -2.10 5.35
N VAL A 57 -3.52 -2.98 4.83
CA VAL A 57 -2.64 -3.81 5.67
C VAL A 57 -1.69 -2.96 6.50
N GLY A 58 -1.11 -1.89 5.93
CA GLY A 58 -0.25 -0.96 6.66
C GLY A 58 -0.98 -0.25 7.80
N VAL A 59 -2.18 0.28 7.52
CA VAL A 59 -3.02 0.97 8.52
C VAL A 59 -3.47 0.01 9.62
N VAL A 60 -4.01 -1.15 9.25
CA VAL A 60 -4.48 -2.17 10.20
C VAL A 60 -3.32 -2.70 11.03
N GLY A 61 -2.20 -3.07 10.41
CA GLY A 61 -1.02 -3.59 11.10
C GLY A 61 -0.47 -2.60 12.12
N ALA A 62 -0.35 -1.33 11.75
CA ALA A 62 0.08 -0.30 12.69
C ALA A 62 -0.94 0.01 13.79
N GLY A 63 -2.23 -0.02 13.45
CA GLY A 63 -3.32 0.13 14.42
C GLY A 63 -3.27 -0.97 15.48
N VAL A 64 -3.11 -2.23 15.05
CA VAL A 64 -2.97 -3.39 15.94
C VAL A 64 -1.74 -3.24 16.83
N MET A 65 -0.57 -2.92 16.27
CA MET A 65 0.65 -2.74 17.09
C MET A 65 0.52 -1.60 18.10
N ARG A 66 -0.14 -0.49 17.72
CA ARG A 66 -0.39 0.63 18.63
C ARG A 66 -1.37 0.25 19.74
N TYR A 67 -2.36 -0.59 19.45
CA TYR A 67 -3.30 -1.10 20.44
C TYR A 67 -2.59 -2.04 21.42
N LEU A 68 -1.81 -3.00 20.92
CA LEU A 68 -1.07 -3.96 21.74
C LEU A 68 -0.02 -3.29 22.63
N LYS A 69 0.59 -2.18 22.20
CA LYS A 69 1.55 -1.42 23.02
C LYS A 69 0.89 -0.60 24.15
N LYS A 70 -0.42 -0.40 24.09
CA LYS A 70 -1.20 0.33 25.11
C LYS A 70 -1.84 -0.61 26.15
N ALA A 71 -2.03 -1.88 25.81
CA ALA A 71 -2.53 -2.92 26.70
C ALA A 71 -1.41 -3.44 27.62
#